data_AF-A0A0M9WTW5-F1
#
_entry.id   AF-A0A0M9WTW5-F1
#
_cell.length_a   1.000
_cell.length_b   1.000
_cell.length_c   1.000
_cell.angle_alpha   90.00
_cell.angle_beta   90.00
_cell.angle_gamma   90.00
#
_symmetry.space_group_name_H-M   'P 1'
#
loop_
_entity.id
_entity.type
_entity.pdbx_description
1 polymer ?
#
loop_
_entity_poly.entity_id
_entity_poly.type
_entity_poly.pdbx_seq_one_letter_code
_entity_poly.pdbx_strand_id
1 'polypeptide(L)' 'MKYAIQYEHLEDELVKDTYSKWHFDEVKNYANKYSLELSDEDFNRFLKLQKSNKDIAWMMHIMSVYKQSFTDTLISYITY' A
#
# COMPACT_ATOMS: atom_id res chain seq x y z
N MET A 1 -4.32 18.45 -11.85
CA MET A 1 -4.24 17.02 -12.24
C MET A 1 -3.93 16.24 -10.97
N LYS A 2 -4.79 15.30 -10.55
CA LYS A 2 -4.42 14.36 -9.49
C LYS A 2 -3.44 13.38 -10.12
N TYR A 3 -2.20 13.35 -9.65
CA TYR A 3 -1.23 12.34 -10.06
C TYR A 3 -1.79 10.98 -9.64
N ALA A 4 -2.07 10.12 -10.61
CA ALA A 4 -2.55 8.77 -10.37
C ALA A 4 -1.38 7.82 -10.61
N ILE A 5 -0.81 7.30 -9.53
CA ILE A 5 0.23 6.29 -9.57
C ILE A 5 -0.41 5.01 -10.09
N GLN A 6 0.11 4.56 -11.23
CA GLN A 6 -0.38 3.41 -11.97
C GLN A 6 0.30 2.14 -11.47
N TYR A 7 -0.50 1.10 -11.26
CA TYR A 7 -0.09 -0.24 -10.81
C TYR A 7 -0.75 -1.34 -11.67
N GLU A 8 -1.34 -0.98 -12.81
CA GLU A 8 -2.11 -1.85 -13.69
C GLU A 8 -1.30 -3.07 -14.14
N HIS A 9 0.04 -2.94 -14.25
CA HIS A 9 0.93 -4.06 -14.56
C HIS A 9 0.96 -5.16 -13.48
N LEU A 10 0.61 -4.81 -12.23
CA LEU A 10 0.50 -5.77 -11.11
C LEU A 10 -0.91 -6.35 -10.99
N GLU A 11 -1.93 -5.74 -11.62
CA GLU A 11 -3.32 -6.19 -11.50
C GLU A 11 -3.47 -7.62 -12.04
N ASP A 12 -2.88 -7.89 -13.21
CA ASP A 12 -2.96 -9.20 -13.87
C ASP A 12 -2.33 -10.35 -13.05
N GLU A 13 -1.31 -10.06 -12.23
CA GLU A 13 -0.66 -11.06 -11.38
C GLU A 13 -1.37 -11.25 -10.02
N LEU A 14 -1.84 -10.14 -9.44
CA LEU A 14 -2.24 -10.10 -8.02
C LEU A 14 -3.76 -10.18 -7.81
N VAL A 15 -4.56 -9.87 -8.84
CA VAL A 15 -6.03 -9.91 -8.79
C VAL A 15 -6.53 -11.19 -9.46
N LYS A 16 -7.10 -12.08 -8.64
CA LYS A 16 -7.63 -13.39 -9.10
C LYS A 16 -9.14 -13.51 -8.93
N ASP A 17 -9.74 -12.62 -8.15
CA ASP A 17 -11.15 -12.59 -7.81
C ASP A 17 -11.56 -11.18 -7.31
N THR A 18 -12.85 -10.98 -7.04
CA THR A 18 -13.37 -9.70 -6.53
C THR A 18 -12.77 -9.32 -5.17
N TYR A 19 -12.43 -10.31 -4.33
CA TYR A 19 -11.88 -10.06 -3.01
C TYR A 19 -10.45 -9.49 -3.09
N SER A 20 -9.59 -10.12 -3.88
CA SER A 20 -8.24 -9.65 -4.18
C SER A 20 -8.23 -8.32 -4.92
N LYS A 21 -9.21 -8.06 -5.81
CA LYS A 21 -9.40 -6.76 -6.45
C LYS A 21 -9.68 -5.66 -5.42
N TRP A 22 -10.57 -5.92 -4.46
CA TRP A 22 -10.88 -4.95 -3.40
C TRP A 22 -9.63 -4.58 -2.57
N HIS A 23 -8.82 -5.57 -2.18
CA HIS A 23 -7.56 -5.33 -1.47
C HIS A 23 -6.55 -4.54 -2.31
N PHE A 24 -6.45 -4.85 -3.60
CA PHE A 24 -5.58 -4.15 -4.53
C PHE A 24 -5.97 -2.68 -4.69
N ASP A 25 -7.26 -2.43 -4.92
CA ASP A 25 -7.82 -1.08 -5.07
C ASP A 25 -7.62 -0.25 -3.80
N GLU A 26 -7.78 -0.85 -2.61
CA GLU A 26 -7.50 -0.17 -1.33
C GLU A 26 -6.02 0.26 -1.22
N VAL A 27 -5.07 -0.64 -1.49
CA VAL A 27 -3.63 -0.31 -1.47
C VAL A 27 -3.32 0.81 -2.46
N LYS A 28 -3.83 0.71 -3.69
CA LYS A 28 -3.69 1.74 -4.73
C LYS A 28 -4.29 3.07 -4.28
N ASN A 29 -5.46 3.06 -3.65
CA ASN A 29 -6.14 4.26 -3.18
C ASN A 29 -5.35 4.96 -2.08
N TYR A 30 -4.80 4.23 -1.10
CA TYR A 30 -3.98 4.83 -0.05
C TYR A 30 -2.65 5.36 -0.58
N ALA A 31 -1.98 4.62 -1.47
CA ALA A 31 -0.74 5.08 -2.09
C ALA A 31 -0.97 6.41 -2.83
N ASN A 32 -2.06 6.50 -3.60
CA ASN A 32 -2.46 7.73 -4.29
C ASN A 32 -2.88 8.85 -3.33
N LYS A 33 -3.64 8.54 -2.28
CA LYS A 33 -4.09 9.51 -1.27
C LYS A 33 -2.91 10.20 -0.58
N TYR A 34 -1.85 9.45 -0.31
CA TYR A 34 -0.66 9.94 0.38
C TYR A 34 0.51 10.28 -0.55
N SER A 35 0.28 10.27 -1.87
CA SER A 35 1.27 10.53 -2.92
C SER A 35 2.56 9.71 -2.74
N LEU A 36 2.41 8.42 -2.45
CA LEU A 36 3.51 7.48 -2.27
C LEU A 36 3.73 6.64 -3.53
N GLU A 37 4.87 6.85 -4.18
CA GLU A 37 5.37 5.95 -5.22
C GLU A 37 5.97 4.72 -4.55
N LEU A 38 5.21 3.62 -4.55
CA LEU A 38 5.64 2.35 -3.99
C LEU A 38 6.41 1.58 -5.05
N SER A 39 7.49 0.92 -4.63
CA SER A 39 8.07 -0.15 -5.44
C SER A 39 7.08 -1.31 -5.57
N ASP A 40 7.23 -2.13 -6.62
CA ASP A 40 6.42 -3.35 -6.79
C ASP A 40 6.53 -4.28 -5.56
N GLU A 41 7.69 -4.29 -4.91
CA GLU A 41 7.92 -5.06 -3.68
C GLU A 41 7.13 -4.48 -2.50
N ASP A 42 7.19 -3.17 -2.28
CA ASP A 42 6.44 -2.52 -1.19
C ASP A 42 4.94 -2.62 -1.40
N PHE A 43 4.47 -2.47 -2.65
CA PHE A 43 3.06 -2.69 -3.00
C PHE A 43 2.62 -4.11 -2.63
N ASN A 44 3.40 -5.12 -3.00
CA ASN A 44 3.13 -6.51 -2.64
C ASN A 44 3.10 -6.75 -1.12
N ARG A 45 4.01 -6.10 -0.38
CA ARG A 45 4.02 -6.17 1.09
C ARG A 45 2.78 -5.53 1.70
N PHE A 46 2.37 -4.36 1.22
CA PHE A 46 1.12 -3.72 1.64
C PHE A 46 -0.11 -4.54 1.30
N LEU A 47 -0.14 -5.18 0.14
CA LEU A 47 -1.24 -6.06 -0.24
C LEU A 47 -1.37 -7.25 0.71
N LYS A 48 -0.26 -7.84 1.16
CA LYS A 48 -0.26 -8.91 2.17
C LYS A 48 -0.76 -8.40 3.53
N LEU A 49 -0.37 -7.19 3.93
CA LEU A 49 -0.83 -6.57 5.16
C LEU A 49 -2.33 -6.26 5.14
N GLN A 50 -2.83 -5.74 4.02
CA GLN A 50 -4.26 -5.45 3.83
C GLN A 50 -5.11 -6.71 3.86
N LYS A 51 -4.65 -7.78 3.19
CA LYS A 51 -5.27 -9.12 3.27
C LYS A 51 -5.28 -9.69 4.69
N SER A 52 -4.34 -9.27 5.53
CA SER A 52 -4.23 -9.66 6.95
C SER A 52 -4.94 -8.68 7.89
N ASN A 53 -5.77 -7.78 7.35
CA ASN A 53 -6.54 -6.77 8.08
C ASN A 53 -5.68 -5.87 8.98
N LYS A 54 -4.48 -5.49 8.51
CA LYS A 54 -3.60 -4.53 9.16
C LYS A 54 -3.90 -3.12 8.68
N ASP A 55 -3.64 -2.13 9.53
CA ASP A 55 -3.92 -0.72 9.21
C ASP A 55 -2.86 -0.12 8.27
N ILE A 56 -2.97 -0.45 6.99
CA ILE A 56 -2.06 0.09 5.96
C ILE A 56 -2.27 1.59 5.74
N ALA A 57 -3.45 2.13 6.07
CA ALA A 57 -3.76 3.54 5.90
C ALA A 57 -2.95 4.39 6.89
N TRP A 58 -2.83 3.92 8.13
CA TRP A 58 -1.93 4.50 9.12
C TRP A 58 -0.47 4.39 8.68
N MET A 59 -0.03 3.21 8.24
CA MET A 59 1.36 3.03 7.80
C MET A 59 1.73 3.97 6.65
N MET A 60 0.91 4.05 5.61
CA MET A 60 1.16 4.95 4.48
C MET A 60 1.07 6.42 4.89
N HIS A 61 0.22 6.78 5.86
CA HIS A 61 0.21 8.13 6.42
C HIS A 61 1.55 8.47 7.07
N ILE A 62 2.09 7.56 7.91
CA ILE A 62 3.39 7.72 8.57
C ILE A 62 4.52 7.84 7.55
N MET A 63 4.57 6.95 6.55
CA MET A 63 5.55 7.03 5.46
C MET A 63 5.51 8.38 4.76
N SER A 64 4.31 8.91 4.48
CA SER A 64 4.16 10.18 3.77
C SER A 64 4.53 11.40 4.61
N VAL A 65 4.13 11.43 5.88
CA VAL A 65 4.39 12.54 6.82
C VAL A 65 5.86 12.57 7.24
N TYR A 66 6.41 11.43 7.64
CA TYR A 66 7.76 11.34 8.21
C TYR A 66 8.83 10.96 7.19
N LYS A 67 8.45 10.76 5.92
CA LYS A 67 9.36 10.32 4.83
C LYS A 67 10.13 9.05 5.18
N GLN A 68 9.47 8.15 5.92
CA GLN A 68 10.03 6.89 6.36
C GLN A 68 9.93 5.82 5.27
N SER A 69 10.86 4.87 5.30
CA SER A 69 10.75 3.66 4.50
C SER A 69 9.62 2.76 5.01
N PHE A 70 9.22 1.79 4.18
CA PHE A 70 8.30 0.73 4.60
C PHE A 70 8.80 0.03 5.87
N THR A 71 10.09 -0.30 5.93
CA THR A 71 10.69 -1.04 7.05
C THR A 71 10.65 -0.23 8.35
N ASP A 72 11.02 1.06 8.30
CA ASP A 72 10.98 1.93 9.49
C ASP A 72 9.56 2.09 10.04
N THR A 73 8.59 2.20 9.12
CA THR A 73 7.17 2.30 9.45
C THR A 73 6.66 1.00 10.05
N LEU A 74 7.07 -0.14 9.50
CA LEU A 74 6.69 -1.46 10.02
C LEU A 74 7.25 -1.69 11.43
N ILE A 75 8.49 -1.28 11.69
CA ILE A 75 9.09 -1.33 13.03
C ILE A 75 8.27 -0.46 13.99
N SER A 76 7.90 0.75 13.57
CA SER A 76 7.06 1.66 14.37
C SER A 76 5.69 1.04 14.66
N TYR A 77 5.05 0.40 13.67
CA TYR A 77 3.75 -0.24 13.82
C TYR A 77 3.73 -1.43 14.79
N ILE A 78 4.84 -2.15 14.92
CA ILE A 78 4.93 -3.31 15.82
C ILE A 78 5.35 -2.89 17.23
N THR A 79 6.04 -1.75 17.35
CA THR A 79 6.56 -1.25 18.63
C THR A 79 5.50 -0.50 19.44
N TYR A 80 4.54 0.15 18.77
CA TYR A 80 3.49 0.98 19.37
C TYR A 80 2.09 0.40 19.12
#